data_AF-A0AAW9KB72-F1
#
_entry.id   AF-A0AAW9KB72-F1
#
_cell.length_a   1.000
_cell.length_b   1.000
_cell.length_c   1.000
_cell.angle_alpha   90.00
_cell.angle_beta   90.00
_cell.angle_gamma   90.00
#
_symmetry.space_group_name_H-M   'P 1'
#
loop_
_entity.id
_entity.type
_entity.pdbx_description
1 polymer ?
#
loop_
_entity_poly.entity_id
_entity_poly.type
_entity_poly.pdbx_seq_one_letter_code
_entity_poly.pdbx_strand_id
1 'polypeptide(L)'
;MKKNIVWLVSLIAILILGIFGGMYMNTKEEHKEQDLISIERQSIGALKNTFTDISEVEIEKSVYDEKTGTYGIYVVMTNNQNNSLRFMYNFEKKGDVVYGFVIKDKNIQKRGNTKDKINVTFSNGMEEII
;
A
#
# COMPACT_ATOMS: atom_id res chain seq x y z
N MET A 1 0.02 42.91 -35.11
CA MET A 1 -1.06 41.90 -34.91
C MET A 1 -2.23 42.58 -34.23
N LYS A 2 -3.46 42.45 -34.75
CA LYS A 2 -4.63 43.14 -34.20
C LYS A 2 -4.84 42.70 -32.74
N LYS A 3 -4.97 43.66 -31.81
CA LYS A 3 -5.07 43.47 -30.34
C LYS A 3 -6.06 42.36 -29.93
N ASN A 4 -7.09 42.15 -30.74
CA ASN A 4 -8.17 41.19 -30.54
C ASN A 4 -7.74 39.73 -30.79
N ILE A 5 -6.74 39.48 -31.64
CA ILE A 5 -6.23 38.13 -31.93
C ILE A 5 -5.31 37.65 -30.79
N VAL A 6 -4.51 38.57 -30.21
CA VAL A 6 -3.61 38.24 -29.09
C VAL A 6 -4.40 37.84 -27.84
N TRP A 7 -5.54 38.50 -27.59
CA TRP A 7 -6.40 38.18 -26.45
C TRP A 7 -7.10 36.81 -26.61
N LEU A 8 -7.56 36.49 -27.82
CA LEU A 8 -8.20 35.21 -28.13
C LEU A 8 -7.22 34.02 -28.00
N VAL A 9 -5.99 34.17 -28.50
CA VAL A 9 -4.95 33.14 -28.40
C VAL A 9 -4.53 32.90 -26.94
N SER A 10 -4.44 33.97 -26.13
CA SER A 10 -4.14 33.86 -24.70
C SER A 10 -5.22 33.08 -23.94
N LEU A 11 -6.50 33.33 -24.24
CA LEU A 11 -7.63 32.63 -23.60
C LEU A 11 -7.63 31.13 -23.91
N ILE A 12 -7.31 30.76 -25.16
CA ILE A 12 -7.22 29.36 -25.61
C ILE A 12 -6.04 28.64 -24.94
N ALA A 13 -4.90 29.30 -24.77
CA ALA A 13 -3.74 28.72 -24.10
C ALA A 13 -4.01 28.40 -22.61
N ILE A 14 -4.76 29.26 -21.91
CA ILE A 14 -5.13 29.04 -20.50
C ILE A 14 -6.10 27.84 -20.35
N LEU A 15 -7.04 27.68 -21.29
CA LEU A 15 -7.96 26.54 -21.32
C LEU A 15 -7.24 25.20 -21.53
N ILE A 16 -6.23 25.16 -22.41
CA ILE A 16 -5.44 23.95 -22.65
C ILE A 16 -4.59 23.62 -21.40
N LEU A 17 -3.95 24.60 -20.77
CA LEU A 17 -3.16 24.38 -19.55
C LEU A 17 -3.99 23.92 -18.35
N GLY A 18 -5.23 24.42 -18.19
CA GLY A 18 -6.13 24.01 -17.12
C GLY A 18 -6.59 22.56 -17.23
N ILE A 19 -6.89 22.09 -18.46
CA ILE A 19 -7.35 20.72 -18.72
C ILE A 19 -6.18 19.72 -18.64
N PHE A 20 -5.03 20.05 -19.24
CA PHE A 20 -3.85 19.18 -19.20
C PHE A 20 -3.19 19.14 -17.81
N GLY A 21 -3.23 20.23 -17.04
CA GLY A 21 -2.70 20.27 -15.67
C GLY A 21 -3.47 19.37 -14.69
N GLY A 22 -4.81 19.37 -14.77
CA GLY A 22 -5.67 18.55 -13.91
C GLY A 22 -5.53 17.04 -14.16
N MET A 23 -5.48 16.60 -15.42
CA MET A 23 -5.27 15.17 -15.75
C MET A 23 -3.89 14.65 -15.32
N TYR A 24 -2.85 15.48 -15.40
CA TYR A 24 -1.50 15.10 -15.01
C TYR A 24 -1.31 14.97 -13.49
N MET A 25 -2.11 15.70 -12.69
CA MET A 25 -2.14 15.53 -11.24
C MET A 25 -2.83 14.25 -10.81
N ASN A 26 -4.01 13.95 -11.37
CA ASN A 26 -4.78 12.76 -11.04
C ASN A 26 -4.01 11.47 -11.36
N THR A 27 -3.36 11.41 -12.52
CA THR A 27 -2.54 10.25 -12.92
C THR A 27 -1.37 10.01 -11.96
N LYS A 28 -0.73 11.05 -11.43
CA LYS A 28 0.37 10.89 -10.46
C LYS A 28 -0.10 10.34 -9.12
N GLU A 29 -1.27 10.74 -8.65
CA GLU A 29 -1.84 10.25 -7.40
C GLU A 29 -2.27 8.80 -7.54
N GLU A 30 -2.94 8.46 -8.64
CA GLU A 30 -3.31 7.07 -8.98
C GLU A 30 -2.07 6.16 -9.07
N HIS A 31 -0.99 6.61 -9.72
CA HIS A 31 0.25 5.83 -9.79
C HIS A 31 0.88 5.60 -8.42
N LYS A 32 0.90 6.61 -7.55
CA LYS A 32 1.42 6.47 -6.18
C LYS A 32 0.60 5.49 -5.35
N GLU A 33 -0.72 5.53 -5.51
CA GLU A 33 -1.62 4.61 -4.85
C GLU A 33 -1.39 3.17 -5.34
N GLN A 34 -1.35 2.97 -6.66
CA GLN A 34 -1.05 1.65 -7.26
C GLN A 34 0.31 1.11 -6.82
N ASP A 35 1.33 1.96 -6.77
CA ASP A 35 2.66 1.60 -6.26
C ASP A 35 2.59 1.18 -4.79
N LEU A 36 1.84 1.91 -3.95
CA LEU A 36 1.67 1.55 -2.55
C LEU A 36 0.96 0.20 -2.38
N ILE A 37 -0.11 -0.05 -3.13
CA ILE A 37 -0.83 -1.33 -3.12
C ILE A 37 0.08 -2.47 -3.59
N SER A 38 0.95 -2.23 -4.58
CA SER A 38 1.94 -3.23 -4.98
C SER A 38 2.93 -3.55 -3.85
N ILE A 39 3.33 -2.56 -3.06
CA ILE A 39 4.22 -2.77 -1.90
C ILE A 39 3.51 -3.55 -0.81
N GLU A 40 2.28 -3.18 -0.48
CA GLU A 40 1.45 -3.86 0.49
C GLU A 40 1.23 -5.33 0.09
N ARG A 41 0.88 -5.59 -1.17
CA ARG A 41 0.72 -6.95 -1.70
C ARG A 41 1.98 -7.78 -1.52
N GLN A 42 3.13 -7.20 -1.84
CA GLN A 42 4.42 -7.87 -1.67
C GLN A 42 4.73 -8.13 -0.18
N SER A 43 4.46 -7.16 0.70
CA SER A 43 4.70 -7.30 2.13
C SER A 43 3.83 -8.38 2.77
N ILE A 44 2.60 -8.58 2.27
CA ILE A 44 1.75 -9.71 2.67
C ILE A 44 2.36 -11.04 2.27
N GLY A 45 2.96 -11.15 1.08
CA GLY A 45 3.69 -12.35 0.68
C GLY A 45 4.80 -12.71 1.68
N ALA A 46 5.61 -11.71 2.05
CA ALA A 46 6.66 -11.88 3.06
C ALA A 46 6.10 -12.18 4.47
N LEU A 47 4.94 -11.62 4.83
CA LEU A 47 4.23 -11.90 6.08
C LEU A 47 3.73 -13.36 6.14
N LYS A 48 3.14 -13.87 5.05
CA LYS A 48 2.75 -15.28 4.91
C LYS A 48 3.95 -16.23 5.03
N ASN A 49 5.13 -15.79 4.62
CA ASN A 49 6.37 -16.54 4.80
C ASN A 49 6.93 -16.51 6.24
N THR A 50 6.36 -15.67 7.11
CA THR A 50 6.84 -15.42 8.47
C THR A 50 5.94 -16.02 9.54
N PHE A 51 4.62 -15.97 9.34
CA PHE A 51 3.63 -16.54 10.24
C PHE A 51 2.78 -17.61 9.55
N THR A 52 2.43 -18.65 10.31
CA THR A 52 1.52 -19.70 9.89
C THR A 52 0.10 -19.40 10.34
N ASP A 53 -0.85 -20.13 9.76
CA ASP A 53 -2.24 -20.18 10.20
C ASP A 53 -2.95 -18.81 10.07
N ILE A 54 -2.50 -17.95 9.15
CA ILE A 54 -3.16 -16.68 8.82
C ILE A 54 -4.41 -16.98 7.98
N SER A 55 -5.54 -16.35 8.33
CA SER A 55 -6.77 -16.40 7.54
C SER A 55 -7.07 -15.05 6.86
N GLU A 56 -6.75 -13.95 7.53
CA GLU A 56 -7.05 -12.60 7.06
C GLU A 56 -6.00 -11.59 7.52
N VAL A 57 -5.74 -10.58 6.69
CA VAL A 57 -4.93 -9.41 7.06
C VAL A 57 -5.60 -8.13 6.58
N GLU A 58 -5.86 -7.21 7.51
CA GLU A 58 -6.25 -5.83 7.23
C GLU A 58 -5.03 -4.92 7.40
N ILE A 59 -4.70 -4.14 6.38
CA ILE A 59 -3.65 -3.12 6.43
C ILE A 59 -4.29 -1.79 6.75
N GLU A 60 -3.96 -1.24 7.93
CA GLU A 60 -4.53 0.02 8.37
C GLU A 60 -3.82 1.22 7.74
N LYS A 61 -2.51 1.11 7.57
CA LYS A 61 -1.66 2.11 6.91
C LYS A 61 -0.26 1.57 6.65
N SER A 62 0.40 2.21 5.69
CA SER A 62 1.77 1.95 5.29
C SER A 62 2.56 3.25 5.26
N VAL A 63 3.75 3.28 5.86
CA VAL A 63 4.60 4.48 5.96
C VAL A 63 5.99 4.16 5.45
N TYR A 64 6.46 4.92 4.47
CA TYR A 64 7.84 4.79 3.98
C TYR A 64 8.81 5.59 4.85
N ASP A 65 9.89 4.96 5.30
CA ASP A 65 11.01 5.62 5.97
C ASP A 65 12.14 5.82 4.95
N GLU A 66 12.37 7.07 4.56
CA GLU A 66 13.41 7.43 3.59
C GLU A 66 14.83 7.15 4.09
N LYS A 67 15.06 7.15 5.41
CA LYS A 67 16.40 6.95 5.98
C LYS A 67 16.83 5.49 5.87
N THR A 68 15.91 4.57 6.13
CA THR A 68 16.18 3.13 6.09
C THR A 68 15.80 2.51 4.75
N GLY A 69 14.99 3.19 3.94
CA GLY A 69 14.47 2.68 2.67
C GLY A 69 13.45 1.55 2.85
N THR A 70 12.74 1.54 3.99
CA THR A 70 11.82 0.44 4.37
C THR A 70 10.41 0.96 4.64
N TYR A 71 9.43 0.08 4.58
CA TYR A 71 8.03 0.41 4.85
C TYR A 71 7.61 -0.11 6.22
N GLY A 72 7.15 0.77 7.11
CA GLY A 72 6.43 0.38 8.32
C GLY A 72 4.97 0.10 7.98
N ILE A 73 4.52 -1.14 8.18
CA ILE A 73 3.16 -1.58 7.86
C ILE A 73 2.43 -1.88 9.17
N TYR A 74 1.26 -1.27 9.34
CA TYR A 74 0.37 -1.49 10.48
C TYR A 74 -0.76 -2.40 10.04
N VAL A 75 -0.95 -3.51 10.76
CA VAL A 75 -1.93 -4.54 10.39
C VAL A 75 -2.76 -5.01 11.56
N VAL A 76 -3.95 -5.51 11.23
CA VAL A 76 -4.69 -6.48 12.03
C VAL A 76 -4.58 -7.82 11.31
N MET A 77 -4.00 -8.81 11.98
CA MET A 77 -3.88 -10.18 11.44
C MET A 77 -4.82 -11.10 12.20
N THR A 78 -5.62 -11.86 11.48
CA THR A 78 -6.53 -12.88 12.02
C THR A 78 -6.00 -14.26 11.67
N ASN A 79 -6.03 -15.18 12.64
CA ASN A 79 -5.64 -16.56 12.43
C ASN A 79 -6.83 -17.47 12.08
N ASN A 80 -6.57 -18.73 11.73
CA ASN A 80 -7.59 -19.73 11.39
C ASN A 80 -8.55 -20.07 12.53
N GLN A 81 -8.28 -19.62 13.76
CA GLN A 81 -9.16 -19.75 14.92
C GLN A 81 -10.01 -18.50 15.16
N ASN A 82 -9.99 -17.55 14.21
CA ASN A 82 -10.69 -16.27 14.26
C ASN A 82 -10.23 -15.36 15.41
N ASN A 83 -8.98 -15.51 15.85
CA ASN A 83 -8.34 -14.61 16.81
C ASN A 83 -7.54 -13.55 16.05
N SER A 84 -7.77 -12.28 16.38
CA SER A 84 -7.13 -11.15 15.71
C SER A 84 -6.14 -10.43 16.61
N LEU A 85 -5.05 -9.94 16.02
CA LEU A 85 -4.05 -9.14 16.72
C LEU A 85 -3.59 -7.99 15.85
N ARG A 86 -3.56 -6.80 16.45
CA ARG A 86 -3.00 -5.59 15.86
C ARG A 86 -1.51 -5.43 16.18
N PHE A 87 -0.68 -5.27 15.16
CA PHE A 87 0.76 -5.00 15.31
C PHE A 87 1.34 -4.28 14.09
N MET A 88 2.62 -3.93 14.19
CA MET A 88 3.38 -3.31 13.11
C MET A 88 4.62 -4.16 12.81
N TYR A 89 5.02 -4.19 11.55
CA TYR A 89 6.30 -4.73 11.10
C TYR A 89 6.94 -3.80 10.08
N ASN A 90 8.26 -3.91 9.92
CA ASN A 90 8.99 -3.28 8.82
C ASN A 90 9.09 -4.24 7.65
N PHE A 91 8.98 -3.72 6.43
CA PHE A 91 9.13 -4.45 5.18
C PHE A 91 10.24 -3.83 4.33
N GLU A 92 11.20 -4.66 3.92
CA GLU A 92 12.24 -4.28 2.97
C GLU A 92 11.91 -4.86 1.59
N LYS A 93 11.57 -3.98 0.63
CA LYS A 93 11.15 -4.36 -0.73
C LYS A 93 12.17 -5.24 -1.46
N LYS A 94 13.46 -4.92 -1.33
CA LYS A 94 14.54 -5.61 -2.07
C LYS A 94 14.80 -7.02 -1.55
N GLY A 95 14.77 -7.19 -0.23
CA GLY A 95 14.95 -8.49 0.41
C GLY A 95 13.69 -9.35 0.43
N ASP A 96 12.51 -8.75 0.26
CA ASP A 96 11.22 -9.41 0.45
C ASP A 96 11.07 -9.97 1.88
N VAL A 97 11.50 -9.19 2.87
CA VAL A 97 11.58 -9.61 4.28
C VAL A 97 10.77 -8.68 5.17
N VAL A 98 10.06 -9.30 6.12
CA VAL A 98 9.46 -8.59 7.26
C VAL A 98 10.29 -8.75 8.53
N TYR A 99 10.46 -7.68 9.29
CA TYR A 99 11.26 -7.65 10.52
C TYR A 99 10.80 -6.56 11.48
N GLY A 100 11.46 -6.43 12.64
CA GLY A 100 11.21 -5.34 13.58
C GLY A 100 9.85 -5.37 14.28
N PHE A 101 9.16 -6.51 14.24
CA PHE A 101 7.90 -6.70 14.97
C PHE A 101 8.14 -7.33 16.34
N VAL A 102 7.25 -6.99 17.27
CA VAL A 102 7.18 -7.59 18.61
C VAL A 102 6.15 -8.71 18.61
N ILE A 103 6.51 -9.86 19.18
CA ILE A 103 5.56 -10.94 19.44
C ILE A 103 4.72 -10.55 20.66
N LYS A 104 3.46 -10.15 20.44
CA LYS A 104 2.49 -9.84 21.49
C LYS A 104 1.69 -11.07 21.92
N ASP A 105 1.38 -11.96 20.99
CA ASP A 105 0.69 -13.24 21.25
C ASP A 105 1.27 -14.35 20.37
N LYS A 106 1.82 -15.40 20.99
CA LYS A 106 2.45 -16.54 20.28
C LYS A 106 1.43 -17.50 19.66
N ASN A 107 0.17 -17.47 20.09
CA ASN A 107 -0.89 -18.29 19.51
C ASN A 107 -1.41 -17.70 18.20
N ILE A 108 -1.29 -16.38 18.04
CA ILE A 108 -1.67 -15.65 16.81
C ILE A 108 -0.45 -15.44 15.92
N GLN A 109 0.66 -14.90 16.47
CA GLN A 109 1.92 -14.67 15.75
C GLN A 109 2.83 -15.90 15.79
N LYS A 110 2.28 -17.05 15.45
CA LYS A 110 3.01 -18.32 15.40
C LYS A 110 3.91 -18.34 14.18
N ARG A 111 5.22 -18.51 14.38
CA ARG A 111 6.19 -18.58 13.29
C ARG A 111 5.92 -19.79 12.39
N GLY A 112 6.05 -19.59 11.08
CA GLY A 112 5.85 -20.62 10.07
C GLY A 112 5.47 -20.02 8.72
N ASN A 113 4.88 -20.82 7.84
CA ASN A 113 4.48 -20.39 6.51
C ASN A 113 3.00 -20.68 6.28
N THR A 114 2.24 -19.66 5.93
CA THR A 114 0.85 -19.79 5.48
C THR A 114 0.83 -20.07 3.98
N LYS A 115 0.50 -21.31 3.60
CA LYS A 115 0.41 -21.75 2.20
C LYS A 115 -0.94 -21.47 1.57
N ASP A 116 -1.99 -21.47 2.39
CA ASP A 116 -3.35 -21.23 1.93
C ASP A 116 -3.51 -19.79 1.48
N LYS A 117 -4.54 -19.57 0.65
CA LYS A 117 -4.96 -18.23 0.28
C LYS A 117 -5.60 -17.55 1.49
N ILE A 118 -5.33 -16.27 1.66
CA ILE A 118 -5.87 -15.44 2.75
C ILE A 118 -6.65 -14.27 2.18
N ASN A 119 -7.61 -13.77 2.95
CA ASN A 119 -8.30 -12.52 2.62
C ASN A 119 -7.43 -11.33 3.03
N VAL A 120 -7.33 -10.34 2.17
CA VAL A 120 -6.51 -9.15 2.42
C VAL A 120 -7.31 -7.90 2.13
N THR A 121 -7.39 -7.01 3.11
CA THR A 121 -7.93 -5.66 2.94
C THR A 121 -6.77 -4.68 2.96
N PHE A 122 -6.53 -4.01 1.84
CA PHE A 122 -5.47 -3.02 1.69
C PHE A 122 -5.83 -1.68 2.32
N SER A 123 -4.85 -0.79 2.48
CA SER A 123 -5.04 0.50 3.15
C SER A 123 -6.02 1.45 2.44
N ASN A 124 -6.27 1.24 1.14
CA ASN A 124 -7.29 1.97 0.37
C ASN A 124 -8.67 1.29 0.37
N GLY A 125 -8.85 0.19 1.12
CA GLY A 125 -10.08 -0.58 1.20
C GLY A 125 -10.28 -1.59 0.07
N MET A 126 -9.31 -1.76 -0.83
CA MET A 126 -9.35 -2.85 -1.82
C MET A 126 -9.24 -4.19 -1.11
N GLU A 127 -10.06 -5.15 -1.54
CA GLU A 127 -10.03 -6.53 -1.03
C GLU A 127 -9.46 -7.48 -2.10
N GLU A 128 -8.58 -8.38 -1.69
CA GLU A 128 -7.98 -9.39 -2.57
C GLU A 128 -7.75 -10.71 -1.82
N ILE A 129 -7.79 -11.83 -2.55
CA ILE A 129 -7.42 -13.15 -2.03
C ILE A 129 -6.02 -13.50 -2.53
N ILE A 130 -5.04 -13.61 -1.61
CA ILE A 130 -3.60 -13.82 -1.89
C ILE A 130 -3.11 -15.14 -1.33
#